data_AF-A0A380DIR9-F1
#
_entry.id   AF-A0A380DIR9-F1
#
_cell.length_a   1.000
_cell.length_b   1.000
_cell.length_c   1.000
_cell.angle_alpha   90.00
_cell.angle_beta   90.00
_cell.angle_gamma   90.00
#
_symmetry.space_group_name_H-M   'P 1'
#
loop_
_entity.id
_entity.type
_entity.pdbx_description
1 polymer ?
#
loop_
_entity_poly.entity_id
_entity_poly.type
_entity_poly.pdbx_seq_one_letter_code
_entity_poly.pdbx_strand_id
1 'polypeptide(L)' 'MTNLAKTIDELKDNGFWVAGTEANNATDYRNLEADMSLAIVIGSEGQGMSRLVSDKCDFILRFRWLDM' A
#
# COMPACT_ATOMS: atom_id res chain seq x y z
N MET A 1 20.46 1.23 -7.30
CA MET A 1 19.48 0.80 -6.29
C MET A 1 18.20 1.59 -6.53
N THR A 2 17.08 0.91 -6.72
CA THR A 2 15.78 1.55 -6.95
C THR A 2 15.14 1.82 -5.59
N ASN A 3 15.20 3.06 -5.10
CA ASN A 3 14.77 3.40 -3.74
C ASN A 3 13.26 3.63 -3.69
N LEU A 4 12.48 2.55 -3.63
CA LEU A 4 11.02 2.58 -3.56
C LEU A 4 10.51 3.43 -2.38
N ALA A 5 11.23 3.40 -1.25
CA ALA A 5 10.90 4.20 -0.09
C ALA A 5 10.99 5.71 -0.34
N LYS A 6 11.88 6.16 -1.24
CA LYS A 6 11.97 7.58 -1.66
C LYS A 6 10.83 7.94 -2.61
N THR A 7 10.51 7.05 -3.55
CA THR A 7 9.38 7.25 -4.47
C THR A 7 8.06 7.34 -3.73
N ILE A 8 7.88 6.57 -2.65
CA ILE A 8 6.69 6.67 -1.78
C ILE A 8 6.59 8.06 -1.15
N ASP A 9 7.69 8.60 -0.62
CA ASP A 9 7.68 9.96 -0.05
C ASP A 9 7.31 11.00 -1.13
N GLU A 10 7.92 10.90 -2.31
CA GLU A 10 7.64 11.81 -3.44
C GLU A 10 6.16 11.74 -3.87
N LEU A 11 5.55 10.57 -3.90
CA LEU A 11 4.13 10.43 -4.20
C LEU A 11 3.26 11.12 -3.14
N LYS A 12 3.59 10.95 -1.87
CA LYS A 12 2.87 11.61 -0.76
C LYS A 12 2.98 13.13 -0.82
N ASP A 13 4.17 13.65 -1.15
CA ASP A 13 4.39 15.09 -1.37
C ASP A 13 3.54 15.64 -2.54
N ASN A 14 3.19 14.80 -3.51
CA ASN A 14 2.32 15.15 -4.64
C ASN A 14 0.83 14.88 -4.36
N GLY A 15 0.44 14.60 -3.11
CA GLY A 15 -0.95 14.40 -2.71
C GLY A 15 -1.50 13.00 -3.00
N PHE A 16 -0.63 12.03 -3.29
CA PHE A 16 -1.03 10.64 -3.39
C PHE A 16 -1.03 9.97 -2.02
N TRP A 17 -2.03 9.14 -1.78
CA TRP A 17 -2.04 8.21 -0.68
C TRP A 17 -1.46 6.89 -1.13
N VAL A 18 -0.74 6.21 -0.24
CA VAL A 18 -0.03 4.99 -0.60
C VAL A 18 -0.60 3.81 0.18
N ALA A 19 -1.21 2.87 -0.54
CA ALA A 19 -1.72 1.64 0.01
C ALA A 19 -0.78 0.47 -0.30
N GLY A 20 -0.28 -0.18 0.75
CA GLY A 20 0.52 -1.39 0.65
C GLY A 20 -0.34 -2.65 0.72
N THR A 21 0.12 -3.75 0.14
CA THR A 21 -0.57 -5.05 0.22
C THR A 21 0.10 -6.01 1.21
N GLU A 22 -0.63 -6.51 2.20
CA GLU A 22 -0.11 -7.52 3.13
C GLU A 22 -1.09 -8.67 3.38
N ALA A 23 -0.55 -9.85 3.69
CA ALA A 23 -1.32 -11.04 4.01
C ALA A 23 -1.98 -10.99 5.40
N ASN A 24 -1.53 -10.12 6.31
CA ASN A 24 -2.07 -9.99 7.67
C ASN A 24 -2.32 -8.53 8.06
N ASN A 25 -3.43 -8.32 8.80
CA ASN A 25 -3.91 -7.04 9.34
C ASN A 25 -4.25 -5.96 8.30
N ALA A 26 -5.52 -5.84 7.91
CA ALA A 26 -5.94 -4.88 6.89
C ALA A 26 -7.18 -4.08 7.27
N THR A 27 -7.20 -2.84 6.80
CA THR A 27 -8.34 -1.93 6.86
C THR A 27 -9.25 -2.19 5.66
N ASP A 28 -10.57 -2.15 5.86
CA ASP A 28 -11.54 -2.30 4.77
C ASP A 28 -11.44 -1.11 3.80
N TYR A 29 -11.12 -1.39 2.53
CA TYR A 29 -10.95 -0.39 1.49
C TYR A 29 -12.23 0.45 1.24
N ARG A 30 -13.39 -0.02 1.69
CA ARG A 30 -14.69 0.65 1.54
C ARG A 30 -14.87 1.87 2.45
N ASN A 31 -13.98 2.06 3.44
CA ASN A 31 -13.98 3.24 4.31
C ASN A 31 -13.00 4.32 3.87
N LEU A 32 -12.27 4.12 2.75
CA LEU A 32 -11.42 5.14 2.16
C LEU A 32 -12.29 6.09 1.32
N GLU A 33 -12.20 7.38 1.61
CA GLU A 33 -12.90 8.41 0.84
C GLU A 33 -12.43 8.36 -0.62
N ALA A 34 -13.34 8.01 -1.54
CA ALA A 34 -13.02 7.64 -2.93
C ALA A 34 -12.53 8.80 -3.82
N ASP A 35 -12.30 9.99 -3.27
CA ASP A 35 -11.88 11.20 -4.01
C ASP A 35 -10.37 11.47 -3.90
N MET A 36 -9.61 10.52 -3.36
CA MET A 36 -8.17 10.62 -3.13
C MET A 36 -7.35 9.94 -4.25
N SER A 37 -6.28 10.60 -4.71
CA SER A 37 -5.33 9.97 -5.64
C SER A 37 -4.57 8.85 -4.92
N LEU A 38 -4.73 7.60 -5.36
CA LEU A 38 -4.20 6.42 -4.68
C LEU A 38 -3.10 5.73 -5.49
N ALA A 39 -1.97 5.46 -4.84
CA ALA A 39 -0.91 4.60 -5.34
C ALA A 39 -0.92 3.27 -4.57
N ILE A 40 -0.80 2.14 -5.28
CA ILE A 40 -0.79 0.81 -4.69
C ILE A 40 0.62 0.22 -4.79
N VAL A 41 1.14 -0.27 -3.67
CA VAL A 41 2.43 -0.95 -3.58
C VAL A 41 2.21 -2.44 -3.37
N ILE A 42 2.65 -3.23 -4.33
CA ILE A 42 2.57 -4.69 -4.28
C ILE A 42 3.96 -5.24 -3.94
N GLY A 43 4.02 -5.98 -2.83
CA GLY A 43 5.24 -6.67 -2.41
C GLY A 43 5.60 -7.84 -3.32
N SER A 44 6.78 -8.42 -3.10
CA SER A 44 7.15 -9.64 -3.81
C SER A 44 6.20 -10.76 -3.40
N GLU A 45 5.77 -11.55 -4.39
CA GLU A 45 4.99 -12.76 -4.13
C GLU A 45 5.76 -13.67 -3.17
N GLY A 46 5.10 -14.12 -2.10
CA GLY A 46 5.67 -15.00 -1.06
C GLY A 46 6.49 -14.33 0.05
N GLN A 47 7.22 -13.24 -0.22
CA GLN A 47 7.98 -12.51 0.82
C GLN A 47 7.24 -11.28 1.37
N GLY A 48 6.25 -10.78 0.64
CA GLY A 48 5.56 -9.54 0.99
C GLY A 48 6.40 -8.30 0.69
N MET A 49 6.02 -7.18 1.32
CA MET A 49 6.79 -5.94 1.25
C MET A 49 7.87 -5.92 2.32
N SER A 50 8.96 -5.19 2.06
CA SER A 50 9.93 -4.91 3.12
C SER A 50 9.30 -4.03 4.19
N ARG A 51 9.76 -4.18 5.44
CA ARG A 51 9.26 -3.40 6.57
C ARG A 51 9.39 -1.88 6.36
N LEU A 52 10.49 -1.44 5.74
CA LEU A 52 10.71 -0.04 5.39
C LEU A 52 9.63 0.51 4.44
N VAL A 53 9.14 -0.32 3.53
CA VAL A 53 8.10 0.05 2.56
C VAL A 53 6.72 0.02 3.22
N SER A 54 6.42 -1.00 4.03
CA SER A 54 5.16 -1.08 4.76
C SER A 54 4.99 0.09 5.73
N ASP A 55 6.05 0.47 6.46
CA ASP A 55 6.03 1.57 7.44
C ASP A 55 5.76 2.94 6.79
N LYS A 56 5.95 3.07 5.48
CA LYS A 56 5.67 4.31 4.73
C LYS A 56 4.29 4.36 4.07
N CYS A 57 3.64 3.21 3.95
CA CYS A 57 2.28 3.14 3.41
C CYS A 57 1.31 3.79 4.42
N ASP A 58 0.33 4.54 3.90
CA ASP A 58 -0.74 5.12 4.70
C ASP A 58 -1.75 4.04 5.13
N PHE A 59 -1.93 3.01 4.31
CA PHE A 59 -2.85 1.91 4.57
C PHE A 59 -2.23 0.58 4.17
N ILE A 60 -2.64 -0.48 4.88
CA ILE A 60 -2.38 -1.86 4.48
C ILE A 60 -3.70 -2.50 4.08
N LEU A 61 -3.74 -3.00 2.84
CA LEU A 61 -4.89 -3.63 2.21
C LEU A 61 -4.68 -5.15 2.14
N ARG A 62 -5.78 -5.88 2.35
CA ARG A 62 -5.86 -7.33 2.12
C ARG A 62 -6.75 -7.58 0.90
N PHE A 63 -6.17 -8.17 -0.13
CA PHE A 63 -6.94 -8.73 -1.22
C PHE A 63 -7.40 -10.15 -0.83
N ARG A 64 -8.66 -10.29 -0.44
CA ARG A 64 -9.29 -11.60 -0.26
C ARG A 64 -9.88 -12.03 -1.61
N TRP A 65 -9.24 -13.01 -2.24
CA TRP A 65 -9.67 -13.55 -3.54
C TRP A 65 -10.71 -14.69 -3.44
N LEU A 66 -10.98 -15.21 -2.23
CA LEU A 66 -12.03 -16.20 -1.99
C LEU A 66 -13.17 -15.59 -1.16
N ASP A 67 -14.15 -15.02 -1.84
CA ASP A 67 -15.53 -14.84 -1.36
C ASP A 67 -16.49 -14.95 -2.57
N MET A 68 -16.18 -15.88 -3.51
CA MET A 68 -17.09 -16.32 -4.59
C MET A 68 -17.68 -17.69 -4.25
#